data_AF-A0A835YB22-F1
#
_entry.id   AF-A0A835YB22-F1
#
_cell.length_a   1.000
_cell.length_b   1.000
_cell.length_c   1.000
_cell.angle_alpha   90.00
_cell.angle_beta   90.00
_cell.angle_gamma   90.00
#
_symmetry.space_group_name_H-M   'P 1'
#
loop_
_entity.id
_entity.type
_entity.pdbx_description
1 polymer ?
#
loop_
_entity_poly.entity_id
_entity_poly.type
_entity_poly.pdbx_seq_one_letter_code
_entity_poly.pdbx_strand_id
1 'polypeptide(L)'
;MYGQEQQYKVIRSHHLHKASVMQYLERYMSGDDILQLSADVDFPPCMLLRRMLERLIDAPKQAVGEVLRHPERLDAALVPGAPPELIARLRADVVRCVHADCSYSPLSDVAKQATGLEYELYLQQRLAAARLPFWSESELRQLGFHKTPDCKLKVPMAVRTRSGSEHLVCWVDSKATFGDARTHVKQVEEQYATYVNRYGPGMVIYWFGFVESLNTDPLVLLCDDFPEEGAIIRIQDCLADPKAAAAKPQPQPLAAAAKPAAVQPQALDQVQAQAQTQATPAMEPKGGARSTDDAAEPKAVVEGTEPTGGWWVGALSWRGRV
;
A
#
# COMPACT_ATOMS: atom_id res chain seq x y z
N MET A 1 -8.93 -10.68 7.62
CA MET A 1 -10.39 -10.76 7.38
C MET A 1 -11.02 -9.37 7.18
N TYR A 2 -10.82 -8.40 8.09
CA TYR A 2 -11.45 -7.07 8.02
C TYR A 2 -11.19 -6.28 6.72
N GLY A 3 -9.96 -6.30 6.19
CA GLY A 3 -9.62 -5.57 4.95
C GLY A 3 -10.29 -6.11 3.68
N GLN A 4 -10.61 -7.41 3.63
CA GLN A 4 -11.23 -8.04 2.45
C GLN A 4 -12.73 -7.76 2.37
N GLU A 5 -13.46 -7.90 3.47
CA GLU A 5 -14.88 -7.54 3.51
C GLU A 5 -15.08 -6.07 3.13
N GLN A 6 -14.23 -5.19 3.64
CA GLN A 6 -14.18 -3.79 3.25
C GLN A 6 -13.93 -3.64 1.74
N GLN A 7 -13.00 -4.40 1.17
CA GLN A 7 -12.76 -4.37 -0.28
C GLN A 7 -13.94 -4.84 -1.12
N TYR A 8 -14.62 -5.91 -0.73
CA TYR A 8 -15.83 -6.38 -1.39
C TYR A 8 -16.96 -5.34 -1.31
N LYS A 9 -17.18 -4.78 -0.12
CA LYS A 9 -18.18 -3.73 0.11
C LYS A 9 -17.90 -2.52 -0.79
N VAL A 10 -16.68 -2.00 -0.75
CA VAL A 10 -16.26 -0.84 -1.55
C VAL A 10 -16.53 -1.08 -3.02
N ILE A 11 -16.14 -2.24 -3.56
CA ILE A 11 -16.35 -2.50 -4.99
C ILE A 11 -17.83 -2.56 -5.34
N ARG A 12 -18.66 -3.19 -4.48
CA ARG A 12 -20.10 -3.30 -4.70
C ARG A 12 -20.79 -1.94 -4.59
N SER A 13 -20.40 -1.09 -3.66
CA SER A 13 -21.03 0.21 -3.42
C SER A 13 -20.39 1.37 -4.18
N HIS A 14 -19.22 1.18 -4.81
CA HIS A 14 -18.44 2.25 -5.45
C HIS A 14 -19.27 3.08 -6.45
N HIS A 15 -20.10 2.41 -7.25
CA HIS A 15 -20.95 3.08 -8.24
C HIS A 15 -22.06 3.92 -7.59
N LEU A 16 -22.58 3.50 -6.43
CA LEU A 16 -23.59 4.23 -5.66
C LEU A 16 -22.99 5.53 -5.12
N HIS A 17 -21.83 5.46 -4.46
CA HIS A 17 -21.17 6.65 -3.91
C HIS A 17 -20.69 7.61 -4.99
N LYS A 18 -20.38 7.11 -6.20
CA LYS A 18 -20.08 7.96 -7.37
C LYS A 18 -21.29 8.77 -7.82
N ALA A 19 -22.51 8.20 -7.74
CA ALA A 19 -23.74 8.89 -8.09
C ALA A 19 -24.14 9.92 -7.02
N SER A 20 -23.95 9.58 -5.73
CA SER A 20 -24.32 10.43 -4.59
C SER A 20 -23.28 11.49 -4.19
N VAL A 21 -22.22 11.68 -4.99
CA VAL A 21 -21.11 12.59 -4.64
C VAL A 21 -21.55 14.04 -4.38
N MET A 22 -22.56 14.53 -5.11
CA MET A 22 -23.08 15.90 -4.93
C MET A 22 -23.74 16.07 -3.56
N GLN A 23 -24.49 15.07 -3.11
CA GLN A 23 -25.12 15.06 -1.79
C GLN A 23 -24.07 15.10 -0.67
N TYR A 24 -22.95 14.39 -0.84
CA TYR A 24 -21.86 14.41 0.14
C TYR A 24 -21.17 15.77 0.19
N LEU A 25 -20.99 16.42 -0.97
CA LEU A 25 -20.45 17.78 -1.04
C LEU A 25 -21.38 18.79 -0.36
N GLU A 26 -22.68 18.72 -0.59
CA GLU A 26 -23.67 19.61 0.06
C GLU A 26 -23.64 19.48 1.58
N ARG A 27 -23.63 18.25 2.10
CA ARG A 27 -23.49 17.98 3.54
C ARG A 27 -22.18 18.52 4.09
N TYR A 28 -21.07 18.24 3.40
CA TYR A 28 -19.75 18.72 3.80
C TYR A 28 -19.67 20.26 3.83
N MET A 29 -20.22 20.93 2.82
CA MET A 29 -20.30 22.38 2.74
C MET A 29 -21.20 22.98 3.82
N SER A 30 -22.21 22.23 4.27
CA SER A 30 -23.08 22.61 5.40
C SER A 30 -22.40 22.48 6.77
N GLY A 31 -21.20 21.90 6.82
CA GLY A 31 -20.39 21.79 8.03
C GLY A 31 -20.15 20.37 8.53
N ASP A 32 -20.76 19.35 7.90
CA ASP A 32 -20.60 17.95 8.34
C ASP A 32 -19.14 17.50 8.27
N ASP A 33 -18.67 16.80 9.30
CA ASP A 33 -17.33 16.23 9.37
C ASP A 33 -17.15 15.07 8.37
N ILE A 34 -16.04 15.06 7.62
CA ILE A 34 -15.81 14.06 6.58
C ILE A 34 -15.67 12.62 7.11
N LEU A 35 -15.13 12.44 8.31
CA LEU A 35 -14.97 11.12 8.91
C LEU A 35 -16.32 10.60 9.40
N GLN A 36 -17.16 11.48 9.95
CA GLN A 36 -18.54 11.13 10.29
C GLN A 36 -19.34 10.80 9.03
N LEU A 37 -19.22 11.58 7.95
CA LEU A 37 -19.85 11.29 6.67
C LEU A 37 -19.46 9.91 6.15
N SER A 38 -18.15 9.59 6.19
CA SER A 38 -17.60 8.29 5.81
C SER A 38 -18.18 7.14 6.63
N ALA A 39 -18.32 7.32 7.95
CA ALA A 39 -18.93 6.34 8.85
C ALA A 39 -20.43 6.15 8.57
N ASP A 40 -21.19 7.25 8.38
CA ASP A 40 -22.62 7.21 8.10
C ASP A 40 -22.97 6.42 6.85
N VAL A 41 -22.11 6.50 5.82
CA VAL A 41 -22.34 5.82 4.52
C VAL A 41 -21.63 4.48 4.39
N ASP A 42 -20.96 4.00 5.45
CA ASP A 42 -20.11 2.79 5.47
C ASP A 42 -19.15 2.74 4.27
N PHE A 43 -18.39 3.83 4.04
CA PHE A 43 -17.45 3.95 2.92
C PHE A 43 -16.10 4.53 3.35
N PRO A 44 -14.94 4.01 2.88
CA PRO A 44 -13.64 4.45 3.38
C PRO A 44 -13.37 5.95 3.18
N PRO A 45 -12.77 6.63 4.17
CA PRO A 45 -12.67 8.09 4.15
C PRO A 45 -11.78 8.61 3.02
N CYS A 46 -10.68 7.93 2.66
CA CYS A 46 -9.88 8.33 1.49
C CYS A 46 -10.62 8.11 0.17
N MET A 47 -11.48 7.09 0.09
CA MET A 47 -12.30 6.86 -1.11
C MET A 47 -13.41 7.89 -1.24
N LEU A 48 -14.12 8.22 -0.16
CA LEU A 48 -15.13 9.27 -0.13
C LEU A 48 -14.51 10.62 -0.51
N LEU A 49 -13.42 11.00 0.16
CA LEU A 49 -12.72 12.25 -0.10
C LEU A 49 -12.18 12.30 -1.53
N ARG A 50 -11.64 11.20 -2.07
CA ARG A 50 -11.23 11.12 -3.48
C ARG A 50 -12.39 11.42 -4.42
N ARG A 51 -13.59 10.89 -4.18
CA ARG A 51 -14.78 11.18 -5.02
C ARG A 51 -15.13 12.68 -4.97
N MET A 52 -15.08 13.28 -3.78
CA MET A 52 -15.34 14.71 -3.58
C MET A 52 -14.30 15.58 -4.30
N LEU A 53 -13.01 15.28 -4.10
CA LEU A 53 -11.91 16.00 -4.75
C LEU A 53 -11.95 15.87 -6.27
N GLU A 54 -12.35 14.72 -6.83
CA GLU A 54 -12.54 14.56 -8.28
C GLU A 54 -13.65 15.46 -8.87
N ARG A 55 -14.52 16.03 -8.04
CA ARG A 55 -15.54 16.99 -8.46
C ARG A 55 -15.14 18.44 -8.22
N LEU A 56 -14.33 18.68 -7.19
CA LEU A 56 -13.88 20.01 -6.80
C LEU A 56 -12.64 20.46 -7.58
N ILE A 57 -11.71 19.55 -7.82
CA ILE A 57 -10.43 19.86 -8.46
C ILE A 57 -10.62 19.99 -9.98
N ASP A 58 -10.14 21.08 -10.56
CA ASP A 58 -10.09 21.29 -12.01
C ASP A 58 -8.80 20.74 -12.62
N ALA A 59 -8.57 19.44 -12.44
CA ALA A 59 -7.34 18.76 -12.86
C ALA A 59 -7.60 17.28 -13.16
N PRO A 60 -6.70 16.59 -13.87
CA PRO A 60 -6.87 15.17 -14.15
C PRO A 60 -6.83 14.33 -12.87
N LYS A 61 -7.43 13.14 -12.88
CA LYS A 61 -7.59 12.27 -11.69
C LYS A 61 -6.27 11.94 -10.98
N GLN A 62 -5.15 11.97 -11.71
CA GLN A 62 -3.82 11.81 -11.15
C GLN A 62 -3.51 12.87 -10.09
N ALA A 63 -3.96 14.11 -10.27
CA ALA A 63 -3.76 15.21 -9.32
C ALA A 63 -4.40 14.90 -7.96
N VAL A 64 -5.56 14.23 -7.92
CA VAL A 64 -6.20 13.81 -6.67
C VAL A 64 -5.32 12.81 -5.92
N GLY A 65 -4.67 11.88 -6.64
CA GLY A 65 -3.70 10.97 -6.03
C GLY A 65 -2.50 11.72 -5.43
N GLU A 66 -2.00 12.73 -6.14
CA GLU A 66 -0.91 13.57 -5.64
C GLU A 66 -1.32 14.40 -4.42
N VAL A 67 -2.52 14.98 -4.39
CA VAL A 67 -3.04 15.70 -3.23
C VAL A 67 -3.16 14.79 -2.01
N LEU A 68 -3.61 13.54 -2.19
CA LEU A 68 -3.69 12.59 -1.07
C LEU A 68 -2.30 12.24 -0.51
N ARG A 69 -1.24 12.24 -1.34
CA ARG A 69 0.15 12.02 -0.89
C ARG A 69 0.79 13.28 -0.31
N HIS A 70 0.44 14.42 -0.87
CA HIS A 70 1.05 15.72 -0.63
C HIS A 70 -0.06 16.78 -0.45
N PRO A 71 -0.67 16.85 0.75
CA PRO A 71 -1.81 17.72 1.02
C PRO A 71 -1.52 19.21 0.76
N GLU A 72 -0.26 19.63 0.89
CA GLU A 72 0.23 20.98 0.59
C GLU A 72 0.00 21.41 -0.86
N ARG A 73 -0.11 20.44 -1.79
CA ARG A 73 -0.33 20.70 -3.22
C ARG A 73 -1.76 21.11 -3.54
N LEU A 74 -2.71 20.90 -2.62
CA LEU A 74 -4.08 21.37 -2.81
C LEU A 74 -4.13 22.87 -2.66
N ASP A 75 -4.22 23.65 -3.73
CA ASP A 75 -4.27 25.12 -3.65
C ASP A 75 -5.48 25.72 -4.39
N ALA A 76 -5.55 27.06 -4.40
CA ALA A 76 -6.62 27.78 -5.08
C ALA A 76 -6.59 27.61 -6.61
N ALA A 77 -5.44 27.23 -7.19
CA ALA A 77 -5.35 26.96 -8.61
C ALA A 77 -6.00 25.60 -8.96
N LEU A 78 -5.87 24.61 -8.07
CA LEU A 78 -6.54 23.32 -8.24
C LEU A 78 -8.03 23.37 -7.96
N VAL A 79 -8.51 24.28 -7.11
CA VAL A 79 -9.94 24.46 -6.82
C VAL A 79 -10.35 25.91 -7.10
N PRO A 80 -10.47 26.31 -8.39
CA PRO A 80 -10.65 27.71 -8.76
C PRO A 80 -11.88 28.32 -8.10
N GLY A 81 -11.65 29.39 -7.34
CA GLY A 81 -12.67 30.21 -6.69
C GLY A 81 -13.13 29.72 -5.30
N ALA A 82 -12.72 28.53 -4.85
CA ALA A 82 -13.04 28.08 -3.49
C ALA A 82 -12.49 29.06 -2.45
N PRO A 83 -13.25 29.36 -1.37
CA PRO A 83 -12.77 30.27 -0.33
C PRO A 83 -11.53 29.67 0.37
N PRO A 84 -10.57 30.50 0.79
CA PRO A 84 -9.34 30.04 1.45
C PRO A 84 -9.59 29.11 2.65
N GLU A 85 -10.67 29.35 3.39
CA GLU A 85 -11.11 28.60 4.56
C GLU A 85 -11.53 27.17 4.17
N LEU A 86 -12.21 27.01 3.02
CA LEU A 86 -12.58 25.69 2.50
C LEU A 86 -11.34 24.93 2.04
N ILE A 87 -10.38 25.59 1.38
CA ILE A 87 -9.12 24.97 0.96
C ILE A 87 -8.33 24.51 2.18
N ALA A 88 -8.24 25.35 3.22
CA ALA A 88 -7.59 25.00 4.47
C ALA A 88 -8.26 23.80 5.16
N ARG A 89 -9.60 23.78 5.20
CA ARG A 89 -10.37 22.65 5.73
C ARG A 89 -10.14 21.37 4.94
N LEU A 90 -10.19 21.42 3.61
CA LEU A 90 -9.95 20.27 2.74
C LEU A 90 -8.53 19.72 2.94
N ARG A 91 -7.50 20.58 3.07
CA ARG A 91 -6.13 20.15 3.37
C ARG A 91 -6.05 19.40 4.70
N ALA A 92 -6.65 19.95 5.75
CA ALA A 92 -6.70 19.29 7.05
C ALA A 92 -7.42 17.93 6.95
N ASP A 93 -8.52 17.88 6.18
CA ASP A 93 -9.32 16.67 5.99
C ASP A 93 -8.64 15.60 5.15
N VAL A 94 -7.83 15.99 4.17
CA VAL A 94 -6.92 15.05 3.49
C VAL A 94 -6.02 14.37 4.51
N VAL A 95 -5.35 15.12 5.37
CA VAL A 95 -4.47 14.56 6.40
C VAL A 95 -5.27 13.63 7.33
N ARG A 96 -6.43 14.07 7.84
CA ARG A 96 -7.27 13.26 8.75
C ARG A 96 -7.74 11.97 8.09
N CYS A 97 -8.25 12.03 6.86
CA CYS A 97 -8.68 10.85 6.11
C CYS A 97 -7.54 9.87 5.85
N VAL A 98 -6.36 10.37 5.47
CA VAL A 98 -5.18 9.52 5.20
C VAL A 98 -4.73 8.77 6.46
N HIS A 99 -4.80 9.40 7.63
CA HIS A 99 -4.46 8.75 8.90
C HIS A 99 -5.56 7.78 9.39
N ALA A 100 -6.84 8.09 9.11
CA ALA A 100 -7.95 7.26 9.54
C ALA A 100 -8.19 6.04 8.64
N ASP A 101 -7.88 6.13 7.34
CA ASP A 101 -8.13 5.05 6.39
C ASP A 101 -7.03 3.99 6.45
N CYS A 102 -7.34 2.84 7.02
CA CYS A 102 -6.39 1.72 7.14
C CYS A 102 -6.24 0.90 5.84
N SER A 103 -7.06 1.14 4.82
CA SER A 103 -7.17 0.22 3.66
C SER A 103 -6.94 0.90 2.30
N TYR A 104 -7.25 2.18 2.16
CA TYR A 104 -7.23 2.91 0.89
C TYR A 104 -6.47 4.24 0.94
N SER A 105 -5.71 4.47 2.02
CA SER A 105 -4.80 5.61 2.13
C SER A 105 -3.45 5.34 1.46
N PRO A 106 -2.73 6.40 1.05
CA PRO A 106 -1.33 6.30 0.68
C PRO A 106 -0.45 5.63 1.76
N LEU A 107 -0.76 5.83 3.04
CA LEU A 107 -0.04 5.17 4.14
C LEU A 107 -0.26 3.65 4.14
N SER A 108 -1.52 3.22 3.95
CA SER A 108 -1.86 1.80 3.79
C SER A 108 -1.18 1.19 2.57
N ASP A 109 -1.12 1.92 1.46
CA ASP A 109 -0.45 1.47 0.24
C ASP A 109 1.06 1.28 0.46
N VAL A 110 1.72 2.21 1.15
CA VAL A 110 3.14 2.09 1.52
C VAL A 110 3.36 0.89 2.45
N ALA A 111 2.51 0.71 3.46
CA ALA A 111 2.60 -0.43 4.37
C ALA A 111 2.48 -1.76 3.60
N LYS A 112 1.50 -1.90 2.70
CA LYS A 112 1.35 -3.11 1.86
C LYS A 112 2.55 -3.35 0.96
N GLN A 113 3.12 -2.30 0.36
CA GLN A 113 4.32 -2.41 -0.47
C GLN A 113 5.52 -2.88 0.36
N ALA A 114 5.72 -2.30 1.55
CA ALA A 114 6.78 -2.70 2.46
C ALA A 114 6.63 -4.16 2.88
N THR A 115 5.42 -4.58 3.29
CA THR A 115 5.14 -5.99 3.63
C THR A 115 5.37 -6.93 2.44
N GLY A 116 5.00 -6.53 1.22
CA GLY A 116 5.30 -7.29 0.00
C GLY A 116 6.81 -7.55 -0.16
N LEU A 117 7.61 -6.48 -0.07
CA LEU A 117 9.07 -6.56 -0.16
C LEU A 117 9.69 -7.41 0.95
N GLU A 118 9.19 -7.31 2.18
CA GLU A 118 9.65 -8.13 3.32
C GLU A 118 9.47 -9.62 3.03
N TYR A 119 8.32 -10.02 2.48
CA TYR A 119 8.03 -11.42 2.17
C TYR A 119 8.75 -11.93 0.92
N GLU A 120 9.01 -11.07 -0.07
CA GLU A 120 9.90 -11.40 -1.19
C GLU A 120 11.34 -11.64 -0.70
N LEU A 121 11.85 -10.79 0.20
CA LEU A 121 13.17 -10.98 0.82
C LEU A 121 13.20 -12.25 1.67
N TYR A 122 12.14 -12.51 2.43
CA TYR A 122 12.00 -13.74 3.22
C TYR A 122 12.04 -14.98 2.32
N LEU A 123 11.31 -14.99 1.20
CA LEU A 123 11.40 -16.07 0.20
C LEU A 123 12.84 -16.30 -0.27
N GLN A 124 13.55 -15.23 -0.63
CA GLN A 124 14.94 -15.32 -1.09
C GLN A 124 15.87 -15.91 -0.02
N GLN A 125 15.69 -15.52 1.25
CA GLN A 125 16.42 -16.09 2.38
C GLN A 125 16.14 -17.59 2.55
N ARG A 126 14.88 -18.01 2.41
CA ARG A 126 14.48 -19.43 2.51
C ARG A 126 15.07 -20.25 1.36
N LEU A 127 15.03 -19.75 0.13
CA LEU A 127 15.67 -20.38 -1.02
C LEU A 127 17.19 -20.52 -0.81
N ALA A 128 17.86 -19.46 -0.32
CA ALA A 128 19.29 -19.48 -0.03
C ALA A 128 19.65 -20.49 1.09
N ALA A 129 18.86 -20.53 2.17
CA ALA A 129 19.04 -21.48 3.26
C ALA A 129 18.88 -22.94 2.79
N ALA A 130 17.91 -23.18 1.90
CA ALA A 130 17.70 -24.47 1.23
C ALA A 130 18.72 -24.76 0.10
N ARG A 131 19.70 -23.88 -0.13
CA ARG A 131 20.72 -23.98 -1.19
C ARG A 131 20.13 -24.15 -2.59
N LEU A 132 18.98 -23.53 -2.83
CA LEU A 132 18.31 -23.54 -4.12
C LEU A 132 18.76 -22.32 -4.93
N PRO A 133 19.53 -22.49 -6.01
CA PRO A 133 19.99 -21.36 -6.81
C PRO A 133 18.81 -20.76 -7.58
N PHE A 134 18.65 -19.44 -7.51
CA PHE A 134 17.56 -18.70 -8.18
C PHE A 134 18.08 -17.42 -8.85
N TRP A 135 17.28 -16.87 -9.75
CA TRP A 135 17.35 -15.48 -10.21
C TRP A 135 16.23 -14.71 -9.51
N SER A 136 16.57 -13.61 -8.86
CA SER A 136 15.61 -12.65 -8.33
C SER A 136 14.90 -11.90 -9.46
N GLU A 137 13.74 -11.34 -9.17
CA GLU A 137 13.02 -10.50 -10.13
C GLU A 137 13.89 -9.34 -10.66
N SER A 138 14.66 -8.71 -9.77
CA SER A 138 15.56 -7.61 -10.12
C SER A 138 16.63 -8.04 -11.13
N GLU A 139 17.24 -9.22 -10.96
CA GLU A 139 18.20 -9.77 -11.92
C GLU A 139 17.52 -10.09 -13.25
N LEU A 140 16.33 -10.70 -13.24
CA LEU A 140 15.58 -11.00 -14.46
C LEU A 140 15.24 -9.74 -15.25
N ARG A 141 14.82 -8.67 -14.57
CA ARG A 141 14.54 -7.37 -15.19
C ARG A 141 15.78 -6.73 -15.79
N GLN A 142 16.94 -6.83 -15.12
CA GLN A 142 18.22 -6.33 -15.65
C GLN A 142 18.65 -7.04 -16.94
N LEU A 143 18.32 -8.32 -17.08
CA LEU A 143 18.54 -9.10 -18.31
C LEU A 143 17.52 -8.83 -19.41
N GLY A 144 16.55 -7.94 -19.18
CA GLY A 144 15.53 -7.58 -20.16
C GLY A 144 14.35 -8.55 -20.24
N PHE A 145 14.14 -9.42 -19.23
CA PHE A 145 12.92 -10.22 -19.20
C PHE A 145 11.71 -9.34 -18.85
N HIS A 146 10.63 -9.52 -19.62
CA HIS A 146 9.32 -8.97 -19.32
C HIS A 146 8.43 -10.02 -18.66
N LYS A 147 7.59 -9.60 -17.68
CA LYS A 147 6.68 -10.48 -16.91
C LYS A 147 7.44 -11.58 -16.18
N THR A 148 7.99 -11.20 -15.03
CA THR A 148 8.92 -11.97 -14.21
C THR A 148 8.25 -12.43 -12.91
N PRO A 149 8.43 -13.70 -12.49
CA PRO A 149 8.08 -14.11 -11.14
C PRO A 149 9.09 -13.51 -10.14
N ASP A 150 8.72 -13.48 -8.86
CA ASP A 150 9.59 -12.95 -7.80
C ASP A 150 10.92 -13.71 -7.70
N CYS A 151 10.88 -15.03 -7.91
CA CYS A 151 12.05 -15.88 -8.01
C CYS A 151 11.89 -16.91 -9.14
N LYS A 152 12.86 -16.99 -10.05
CA LYS A 152 12.97 -18.09 -11.02
C LYS A 152 14.10 -19.03 -10.61
N LEU A 153 13.82 -20.31 -10.42
CA LEU A 153 14.85 -21.28 -10.05
C LEU A 153 15.80 -21.53 -11.22
N LYS A 154 17.11 -21.58 -10.93
CA LYS A 154 18.14 -21.98 -11.90
C LYS A 154 18.07 -23.46 -12.21
N VAL A 155 17.69 -24.23 -11.19
CA VAL A 155 17.49 -25.67 -11.24
C VAL A 155 16.12 -25.95 -10.63
N PRO A 156 15.18 -26.58 -11.36
CA PRO A 156 13.88 -26.93 -10.80
C PRO A 156 14.00 -27.83 -9.56
N MET A 157 13.04 -27.69 -8.66
CA MET A 157 12.87 -28.58 -7.50
C MET A 157 11.51 -29.28 -7.59
N ALA A 158 11.37 -30.43 -6.95
CA ALA A 158 10.06 -30.99 -6.66
C ALA A 158 9.68 -30.69 -5.20
N VAL A 159 8.39 -30.41 -4.97
CA VAL A 159 7.82 -30.18 -3.65
C VAL A 159 6.82 -31.28 -3.37
N ARG A 160 7.02 -32.01 -2.27
CA ARG A 160 6.05 -33.00 -1.78
C ARG A 160 4.89 -32.27 -1.12
N THR A 161 3.69 -32.47 -1.65
CA THR A 161 2.46 -31.86 -1.15
C THR A 161 1.90 -32.65 0.04
N ARG A 162 0.90 -32.08 0.73
CA ARG A 162 0.19 -32.76 1.84
C ARG A 162 -0.53 -34.03 1.40
N SER A 163 -0.91 -34.15 0.12
CA SER A 163 -1.53 -35.37 -0.42
C SER A 163 -0.51 -36.46 -0.77
N GLY A 164 0.79 -36.17 -0.62
CA GLY A 164 1.88 -37.07 -0.97
C GLY A 164 2.29 -37.02 -2.44
N SER A 165 1.62 -36.21 -3.27
CA SER A 165 2.05 -35.96 -4.65
C SER A 165 3.30 -35.09 -4.68
N GLU A 166 4.09 -35.21 -5.75
CA GLU A 166 5.27 -34.37 -5.99
C GLU A 166 4.95 -33.39 -7.11
N HIS A 167 5.16 -32.10 -6.84
CA HIS A 167 4.90 -31.02 -7.79
C HIS A 167 6.21 -30.39 -8.25
N LEU A 168 6.42 -30.30 -9.55
CA LEU A 168 7.60 -29.63 -10.10
C LEU A 168 7.46 -28.11 -9.95
N VAL A 169 8.52 -27.46 -9.50
CA VAL A 169 8.57 -26.00 -9.31
C VAL A 169 9.77 -25.45 -10.07
N CYS A 170 9.52 -24.57 -11.03
CA CYS A 170 10.53 -23.83 -11.80
C CYS A 170 10.61 -22.35 -11.39
N TRP A 171 9.56 -21.82 -10.79
CA TRP A 171 9.47 -20.45 -10.31
C TRP A 171 8.60 -20.36 -9.06
N VAL A 172 8.84 -19.34 -8.25
CA VAL A 172 8.09 -19.04 -7.04
C VAL A 172 7.66 -17.57 -7.06
N ASP A 173 6.39 -17.33 -6.75
CA ASP A 173 5.80 -16.00 -6.63
C ASP A 173 5.25 -15.82 -5.20
N SER A 174 5.65 -14.74 -4.55
CA SER A 174 5.42 -14.39 -3.16
C SER A 174 4.27 -13.38 -3.07
N LYS A 175 3.17 -13.77 -2.42
CA LYS A 175 2.02 -12.90 -2.19
C LYS A 175 1.83 -12.67 -0.70
N ALA A 176 2.19 -11.47 -0.24
CA ALA A 176 1.96 -11.00 1.14
C ALA A 176 0.48 -10.62 1.39
N THR A 177 -0.44 -11.50 0.98
CA THR A 177 -1.88 -11.30 1.00
C THR A 177 -2.58 -12.65 1.20
N PHE A 178 -3.83 -12.64 1.65
CA PHE A 178 -4.65 -13.85 1.66
C PHE A 178 -5.17 -14.15 0.25
N GLY A 179 -5.03 -15.40 -0.20
CA GLY A 179 -5.54 -15.85 -1.50
C GLY A 179 -7.04 -16.13 -1.46
N ASP A 180 -7.84 -15.22 -1.99
CA ASP A 180 -9.28 -15.41 -2.20
C ASP A 180 -9.62 -15.69 -3.68
N ALA A 181 -10.81 -16.22 -3.95
CA ALA A 181 -11.20 -16.61 -5.32
C ALA A 181 -11.12 -15.48 -6.32
N ARG A 182 -11.44 -14.25 -5.91
CA ARG A 182 -11.51 -13.13 -6.83
C ARG A 182 -10.13 -12.62 -7.21
N THR A 183 -9.27 -12.43 -6.22
CA THR A 183 -7.89 -11.98 -6.40
C THR A 183 -7.07 -13.04 -7.12
N HIS A 184 -7.26 -14.31 -6.77
CA HIS A 184 -6.57 -15.44 -7.39
C HIS A 184 -6.91 -15.59 -8.87
N VAL A 185 -8.20 -15.59 -9.26
CA VAL A 185 -8.60 -15.71 -10.68
C VAL A 185 -7.95 -14.61 -11.52
N LYS A 186 -7.98 -13.37 -11.03
CA LYS A 186 -7.33 -12.25 -11.71
C LYS A 186 -5.81 -12.45 -11.84
N GLN A 187 -5.14 -12.94 -10.79
CA GLN A 187 -3.70 -13.22 -10.82
C GLN A 187 -3.34 -14.37 -11.76
N VAL A 188 -4.17 -15.41 -11.84
CA VAL A 188 -4.01 -16.51 -12.80
C VAL A 188 -4.04 -15.99 -14.23
N GLU A 189 -5.07 -15.20 -14.56
CA GLU A 189 -5.27 -14.65 -15.91
C GLU A 189 -4.16 -13.66 -16.30
N GLU A 190 -3.76 -12.77 -15.39
CA GLU A 190 -2.82 -11.68 -15.70
C GLU A 190 -1.34 -12.06 -15.55
N GLN A 191 -1.02 -13.03 -14.69
CA GLN A 191 0.37 -13.33 -14.27
C GLN A 191 0.71 -14.81 -14.42
N TYR A 192 0.04 -15.70 -13.68
CA TYR A 192 0.52 -17.07 -13.51
C TYR A 192 0.51 -17.87 -14.82
N ALA A 193 -0.53 -17.72 -15.65
CA ALA A 193 -0.57 -18.34 -16.97
C ALA A 193 0.64 -17.92 -17.84
N THR A 194 1.09 -16.67 -17.72
CA THR A 194 2.27 -16.18 -18.45
C THR A 194 3.56 -16.82 -17.92
N TYR A 195 3.69 -17.01 -16.61
CA TYR A 195 4.85 -17.66 -16.01
C TYR A 195 4.90 -19.14 -16.37
N VAL A 196 3.76 -19.83 -16.29
CA VAL A 196 3.63 -21.23 -16.70
C VAL A 196 4.07 -21.42 -18.15
N ASN A 197 3.56 -20.60 -19.07
CA ASN A 197 3.90 -20.70 -20.48
C ASN A 197 5.38 -20.39 -20.79
N ARG A 198 6.05 -19.58 -19.97
CA ARG A 198 7.46 -19.17 -20.19
C ARG A 198 8.48 -20.04 -19.47
N TYR A 199 8.14 -20.51 -18.28
CA TYR A 199 9.09 -21.09 -17.33
C TYR A 199 8.68 -22.48 -16.84
N GLY A 200 7.50 -22.97 -17.22
CA GLY A 200 6.96 -24.25 -16.78
C GLY A 200 6.21 -24.17 -15.45
N PRO A 201 5.93 -25.31 -14.81
CA PRO A 201 5.21 -25.37 -13.54
C PRO A 201 5.84 -24.52 -12.44
N GLY A 202 5.03 -23.99 -11.52
CA GLY A 202 5.51 -23.13 -10.47
C GLY A 202 4.74 -23.25 -9.17
N MET A 203 5.08 -22.36 -8.24
CA MET A 203 4.49 -22.29 -6.91
C MET A 203 4.17 -20.83 -6.56
N VAL A 204 3.01 -20.63 -5.94
CA VAL A 204 2.62 -19.33 -5.37
C VAL A 204 2.47 -19.50 -3.87
N ILE A 205 3.12 -18.63 -3.11
CA ILE A 205 3.01 -18.61 -1.64
C ILE A 205 2.11 -17.45 -1.22
N TYR A 206 0.93 -17.75 -0.69
CA TYR A 206 0.06 -16.79 -0.02
C TYR A 206 0.37 -16.78 1.47
N TRP A 207 1.25 -15.87 1.91
CA TRP A 207 1.80 -15.86 3.27
C TRP A 207 0.79 -15.67 4.40
N PHE A 208 -0.41 -15.18 4.09
CA PHE A 208 -1.50 -15.03 5.05
C PHE A 208 -2.57 -16.12 4.93
N GLY A 209 -2.29 -17.19 4.16
CA GLY A 209 -3.21 -18.29 3.87
C GLY A 209 -4.02 -18.07 2.59
N PHE A 210 -4.75 -19.10 2.18
CA PHE A 210 -5.61 -19.07 1.01
C PHE A 210 -6.80 -20.04 1.18
N VAL A 211 -7.83 -19.87 0.37
CA VAL A 211 -8.94 -20.83 0.32
C VAL A 211 -8.48 -22.09 -0.42
N GLU A 212 -8.52 -23.25 0.23
CA GLU A 212 -7.96 -24.50 -0.32
C GLU A 212 -8.58 -24.89 -1.68
N SER A 213 -9.86 -24.56 -1.90
CA SER A 213 -10.56 -24.80 -3.17
C SER A 213 -10.01 -24.02 -4.36
N LEU A 214 -9.01 -23.14 -4.16
CA LEU A 214 -8.34 -22.40 -5.24
C LEU A 214 -7.23 -23.21 -5.91
N ASN A 215 -6.72 -24.25 -5.27
CA ASN A 215 -5.63 -25.06 -5.78
C ASN A 215 -6.12 -26.04 -6.85
N THR A 216 -6.63 -25.50 -7.96
CA THR A 216 -7.25 -26.26 -9.06
C THR A 216 -6.34 -26.40 -10.27
N ASP A 217 -5.33 -25.53 -10.40
CA ASP A 217 -4.40 -25.56 -11.54
C ASP A 217 -3.30 -26.61 -11.28
N PRO A 218 -3.20 -27.67 -12.10
CA PRO A 218 -2.20 -28.72 -11.92
C PRO A 218 -0.76 -28.24 -12.18
N LEU A 219 -0.55 -27.04 -12.73
CA LEU A 219 0.76 -26.47 -13.04
C LEU A 219 1.20 -25.43 -12.01
N VAL A 220 0.31 -24.98 -11.12
CA VAL A 220 0.61 -23.95 -10.11
C VAL A 220 0.22 -24.46 -8.73
N LEU A 221 1.23 -24.81 -7.93
CA LEU A 221 1.02 -25.21 -6.54
C LEU A 221 0.77 -23.98 -5.66
N LEU A 222 -0.31 -24.00 -4.87
CA LEU A 222 -0.54 -22.99 -3.84
C LEU A 222 -0.06 -23.46 -2.47
N CYS A 223 0.70 -22.60 -1.79
CA CYS A 223 1.22 -22.83 -0.44
C CYS A 223 0.92 -21.62 0.47
N ASP A 224 0.89 -21.86 1.77
CA ASP A 224 0.76 -20.84 2.82
C ASP A 224 2.09 -20.51 3.52
N ASP A 225 3.12 -21.32 3.29
CA ASP A 225 4.50 -21.11 3.76
C ASP A 225 5.50 -21.73 2.76
N PHE A 226 6.77 -21.39 2.89
CA PHE A 226 7.84 -22.04 2.14
C PHE A 226 8.02 -23.50 2.61
N PRO A 227 8.11 -24.49 1.69
CA PRO A 227 8.24 -25.90 2.06
C PRO A 227 9.39 -26.17 3.03
N GLU A 228 9.17 -27.07 3.99
CA GLU A 228 10.25 -27.54 4.86
C GLU A 228 11.27 -28.37 4.07
N GLU A 229 12.51 -28.41 4.56
CA GLU A 229 13.62 -29.11 3.93
C GLU A 229 13.30 -30.57 3.54
N GLY A 230 12.55 -31.30 4.38
CA GLY A 230 12.16 -32.69 4.11
C GLY A 230 11.09 -32.87 3.03
N ALA A 231 10.41 -31.78 2.64
CA ALA A 231 9.44 -31.77 1.55
C ALA A 231 10.06 -31.32 0.21
N ILE A 232 11.28 -30.78 0.22
CA ILE A 232 11.99 -30.35 -0.98
C ILE A 232 12.81 -31.53 -1.51
N ILE A 233 12.64 -31.82 -2.80
CA ILE A 233 13.37 -32.88 -3.50
C ILE A 233 14.18 -32.20 -4.59
N ARG A 234 15.51 -32.32 -4.49
CA ARG A 234 16.44 -31.76 -5.46
C ARG A 234 16.85 -32.83 -6.46
N ILE A 235 17.27 -32.39 -7.64
CA ILE A 235 17.80 -33.32 -8.66
C ILE A 235 18.99 -34.11 -8.11
N GLN A 236 19.84 -33.49 -7.29
CA GLN A 236 20.97 -34.16 -6.65
C GLN A 236 20.54 -35.29 -5.71
N ASP A 237 19.38 -35.14 -5.04
CA ASP A 237 18.86 -36.15 -4.13
C ASP A 237 18.40 -37.40 -4.90
N CYS A 238 17.89 -37.21 -6.13
CA CYS A 238 17.50 -38.30 -7.03
C CYS A 238 18.69 -39.04 -7.63
N LEU A 239 19.85 -38.39 -7.73
CA LEU A 239 21.09 -38.95 -8.27
C LEU A 239 21.96 -39.61 -7.19
N ALA A 240 21.63 -39.40 -5.91
CA ALA A 240 22.34 -40.02 -4.80
C ALA A 240 22.00 -41.51 -4.71
N ASP A 241 23.04 -42.36 -4.75
CA ASP A 241 22.91 -43.80 -4.59
C ASP A 241 22.31 -44.09 -3.18
N PRO A 242 21.20 -44.84 -3.04
CA PRO A 242 20.51 -45.04 -1.76
C PRO A 242 21.40 -45.66 -0.66
N LYS A 243 22.56 -46.22 -1.00
CA LYS A 243 23.56 -46.75 -0.05
C LYS A 243 24.46 -45.69 0.58
N ALA A 244 24.62 -44.51 -0.03
CA ALA A 244 25.50 -43.45 0.48
C ALA A 244 24.83 -42.56 1.55
N ALA A 245 23.50 -42.47 1.54
CA ALA A 245 22.72 -41.65 2.49
C ALA A 245 22.72 -42.19 3.94
N ALA A 246 23.23 -43.40 4.18
CA ALA A 246 23.33 -44.00 5.52
C ALA A 246 24.52 -43.46 6.35
N ALA A 247 25.45 -42.71 5.75
CA ALA A 247 26.57 -42.10 6.45
C ALA A 247 26.20 -40.65 6.86
N LYS A 248 25.49 -40.49 7.98
CA LYS A 248 25.20 -39.17 8.54
C LYS A 248 26.50 -38.47 8.98
N PRO A 249 26.79 -37.23 8.56
CA PRO A 249 27.73 -36.37 9.26
C PRO A 249 27.08 -35.89 10.57
N GLN A 250 27.84 -35.95 11.67
CA GLN A 250 27.40 -35.42 12.97
C GLN A 250 27.19 -33.89 12.87
N PRO A 251 26.09 -33.35 13.45
CA PRO A 251 25.83 -31.91 13.42
C PRO A 251 26.78 -31.17 14.37
N GLN A 252 27.48 -30.17 13.84
CA GLN A 252 28.07 -29.10 14.65
C GLN A 252 26.96 -28.11 15.05
N PRO A 253 26.99 -27.57 16.27
CA PRO A 253 25.89 -26.74 16.78
C PRO A 253 25.89 -25.37 16.10
N LEU A 254 24.84 -25.11 15.31
CA LEU A 254 24.53 -23.77 14.80
C LEU A 254 23.61 -23.08 15.82
N ALA A 255 24.02 -21.88 16.25
CA ALA A 255 23.30 -21.07 17.23
C ALA A 255 21.83 -20.82 16.81
N ALA A 256 20.93 -20.90 17.79
CA ALA A 256 19.50 -20.77 17.60
C ALA A 256 19.12 -19.44 16.92
N ALA A 257 18.63 -19.52 15.68
CA ALA A 257 17.91 -18.43 15.06
C ALA A 257 16.52 -18.34 15.71
N ALA A 258 16.30 -17.28 16.48
CA ALA A 258 15.01 -16.99 17.09
C ALA A 258 13.97 -16.68 16.00
N LYS A 259 12.77 -17.25 16.16
CA LYS A 259 11.57 -16.79 15.45
C LYS A 259 11.40 -15.28 15.71
N PRO A 260 11.00 -14.45 14.73
CA PRO A 260 10.57 -13.10 15.05
C PRO A 260 9.39 -13.20 16.02
N ALA A 261 9.57 -12.62 17.20
CA ALA A 261 8.54 -12.55 18.22
C ALA A 261 7.35 -11.75 17.68
N ALA A 262 6.13 -12.21 18.00
CA ALA A 262 4.94 -11.43 17.81
C ALA A 262 5.11 -10.06 18.49
N VAL A 263 5.04 -8.98 17.72
CA VAL A 263 5.08 -7.62 18.22
C VAL A 263 3.81 -7.41 19.06
N GLN A 264 3.98 -7.33 20.38
CA GLN A 264 2.94 -6.84 21.29
C GLN A 264 2.80 -5.32 21.12
N PRO A 265 1.58 -4.76 21.25
CA PRO A 265 1.29 -3.37 20.92
C PRO A 265 1.67 -2.44 22.09
N GLN A 266 2.95 -2.14 22.26
CA GLN A 266 3.41 -1.13 23.24
C GLN A 266 4.67 -0.42 22.73
N ALA A 267 4.53 0.45 21.73
CA ALA A 267 5.54 1.46 21.41
C ALA A 267 4.94 2.56 20.52
N LEU A 268 3.95 3.28 21.03
CA LEU A 268 3.42 4.50 20.41
C LEU A 268 3.62 5.76 21.26
N ASP A 269 4.06 5.62 22.53
CA ASP A 269 4.20 6.75 23.45
C ASP A 269 5.62 7.36 23.54
N GLN A 270 6.63 6.78 22.90
CA GLN A 270 8.02 7.27 23.05
C GLN A 270 8.53 8.14 21.89
N VAL A 271 7.81 8.21 20.77
CA VAL A 271 8.18 9.08 19.63
C VAL A 271 7.68 10.52 19.82
N GLN A 272 6.72 10.76 20.73
CA GLN A 272 6.20 12.11 21.01
C GLN A 272 7.04 12.91 22.03
N ALA A 273 8.01 12.31 22.73
CA ALA A 273 8.78 13.00 23.77
C ALA A 273 10.10 13.64 23.30
N GLN A 274 10.54 13.41 22.05
CA GLN A 274 11.81 13.96 21.53
C GLN A 274 11.65 15.17 20.60
N ALA A 275 10.41 15.63 20.35
CA ALA A 275 10.12 16.83 19.56
C ALA A 275 10.00 18.13 20.40
N GLN A 276 10.20 18.06 21.73
CA GLN A 276 10.14 19.21 22.65
C GLN A 276 11.44 19.41 23.44
N THR A 277 12.60 19.39 22.77
CA THR A 277 13.85 19.91 23.36
C THR A 277 14.78 20.35 22.27
N GLN A 278 14.50 21.50 21.66
CA GLN A 278 15.50 22.36 21.02
C GLN A 278 14.88 23.73 20.75
N ALA A 279 14.82 24.54 21.79
CA ALA A 279 14.60 25.98 21.71
C ALA A 279 15.84 26.69 22.29
N THR A 280 16.40 27.62 21.51
CA THR A 280 17.40 28.68 21.84
C THR A 280 18.86 28.25 22.12
N PRO A 281 19.83 29.01 21.57
CA PRO A 281 20.36 30.23 22.24
C PRO A 281 20.32 31.47 21.32
N ALA A 282 19.87 32.65 21.77
CA ALA A 282 20.59 33.66 22.55
C ALA A 282 21.87 34.19 21.87
N MET A 283 21.78 35.35 21.22
CA MET A 283 22.93 36.17 20.81
C MET A 283 22.59 37.66 21.02
N GLU A 284 23.29 38.29 21.95
CA GLU A 284 23.22 39.73 22.28
C GLU A 284 24.35 40.53 21.59
N PRO A 285 24.29 41.88 21.56
CA PRO A 285 24.54 42.66 20.36
C PRO A 285 25.93 43.33 20.31
N LYS A 286 26.36 43.70 19.10
CA LYS A 286 27.35 44.77 18.89
C LYS A 286 26.84 45.78 17.89
N GLY A 287 26.81 47.04 18.33
CA GLY A 287 26.28 48.18 17.61
C GLY A 287 27.15 48.68 16.45
N GLY A 288 26.54 49.57 15.68
CA GLY A 288 27.17 50.35 14.61
C GLY A 288 26.12 51.27 14.00
N ALA A 289 26.16 52.54 14.39
CA ALA A 289 25.22 53.59 14.02
C ALA A 289 25.38 54.10 12.57
N ARG A 290 24.27 54.54 11.97
CA ARG A 290 24.04 55.72 11.09
C ARG A 290 22.64 55.58 10.44
N SER A 291 21.62 56.34 10.88
CA SER A 291 21.11 57.59 10.25
C SER A 291 21.01 57.49 8.72
N THR A 292 19.86 57.64 8.07
CA THR A 292 18.96 58.81 8.08
C THR A 292 17.61 58.50 7.41
N ASP A 293 16.57 59.14 7.93
CA ASP A 293 15.46 59.85 7.27
C ASP A 293 14.33 59.17 6.48
N ASP A 294 13.15 59.74 6.78
CA ASP A 294 11.88 59.83 6.05
C ASP A 294 11.02 58.57 5.84
N ALA A 295 9.69 58.59 5.86
CA ALA A 295 8.62 59.44 6.41
C ALA A 295 7.29 58.81 5.92
N ALA A 296 6.18 59.14 6.60
CA ALA A 296 4.79 59.07 6.13
C ALA A 296 4.04 57.71 6.11
N GLU A 297 3.19 57.55 7.13
CA GLU A 297 1.84 56.97 6.97
C GLU A 297 0.99 57.84 5.99
N PRO A 298 -0.15 57.32 5.49
CA PRO A 298 -1.37 57.64 6.21
C PRO A 298 -2.39 56.49 6.33
N LYS A 299 -3.15 56.58 7.43
CA LYS A 299 -4.42 55.89 7.71
C LYS A 299 -5.46 56.08 6.60
N ALA A 300 -6.26 55.04 6.38
CA ALA A 300 -7.66 55.19 5.99
C ALA A 300 -8.53 54.16 6.74
N VAL A 301 -9.50 54.70 7.45
CA VAL A 301 -10.66 54.03 8.05
C VAL A 301 -11.69 53.78 6.93
N VAL A 302 -12.53 52.74 7.05
CA VAL A 302 -14.01 52.77 6.84
C VAL A 302 -14.56 51.38 6.47
N GLU A 303 -15.50 50.94 7.32
CA GLU A 303 -16.71 50.11 7.10
C GLU A 303 -16.63 48.67 6.52
N GLY A 304 -16.84 47.71 7.43
CA GLY A 304 -18.05 46.89 7.48
C GLY A 304 -18.65 46.36 6.18
N THR A 305 -18.52 45.06 5.95
CA THR A 305 -19.60 44.19 5.44
C THR A 305 -19.21 42.74 5.65
N GLU A 306 -20.05 42.00 6.37
CA GLU A 306 -19.97 40.53 6.48
C GLU A 306 -20.20 39.91 5.09
N PRO A 307 -19.38 38.95 4.62
CA PRO A 307 -19.72 38.18 3.45
C PRO A 307 -20.56 36.97 3.87
N THR A 308 -21.87 37.08 3.66
CA THR A 308 -22.80 35.95 3.65
C THR A 308 -22.31 34.88 2.67
N GLY A 309 -21.92 33.73 3.21
CA GLY A 309 -21.58 32.53 2.45
C GLY A 309 -22.79 32.01 1.69
N GLY A 310 -22.79 32.15 0.37
CA GLY A 310 -23.90 31.66 -0.47
C GLY A 310 -23.59 31.46 -1.96
N TRP A 311 -22.40 31.83 -2.43
CA TRP A 311 -22.12 31.87 -3.87
C TRP A 311 -21.51 30.58 -4.45
N TRP A 312 -21.13 29.61 -3.61
CA TRP A 312 -20.46 28.38 -4.06
C TRP A 312 -21.41 27.24 -4.45
N VAL A 313 -22.61 27.19 -3.88
CA VAL A 313 -23.60 26.14 -4.20
C VAL A 313 -24.09 26.29 -5.65
N GLY A 314 -24.08 27.50 -6.21
CA GLY A 314 -24.47 27.76 -7.61
C GLY A 314 -23.45 27.29 -8.65
N ALA A 315 -22.15 27.32 -8.34
CA ALA A 315 -21.09 26.97 -9.30
C ALA A 315 -21.03 25.47 -9.63
N LEU A 316 -21.44 24.62 -8.68
CA LEU A 316 -21.56 23.17 -8.86
C LEU A 316 -22.71 22.76 -9.81
N SER A 317 -23.67 23.66 -10.09
CA SER A 317 -24.78 23.41 -11.02
C SER A 317 -24.42 23.58 -12.51
N TRP A 318 -23.25 24.15 -12.83
CA TRP A 318 -22.93 24.59 -14.20
C TRP A 318 -22.08 23.60 -15.02
N ARG A 319 -21.47 22.57 -14.40
CA ARG A 319 -20.68 21.53 -15.12
C ARG A 319 -21.48 20.24 -15.39
N GLY A 320 -22.76 20.40 -15.72
CA GLY A 320 -23.68 19.31 -16.06
C GLY A 320 -24.45 19.58 -17.35
N ARG A 321 -23.75 19.78 -18.48
CA ARG A 321 -24.34 19.65 -19.81
C ARG A 321 -23.23 19.46 -20.86
N VAL A 322 -23.41 18.40 -21.65
CA VAL A 322 -22.63 17.89 -22.80
C VAL A 322 -21.41 17.03 -22.44
#